data_AF-A0A1C5ULD6-F1
#
_entry.id   AF-A0A1C5ULD6-F1
#
_cell.length_a   1.000
_cell.length_b   1.000
_cell.length_c   1.000
_cell.angle_alpha   90.00
_cell.angle_beta   90.00
_cell.angle_gamma   90.00
#
_symmetry.space_group_name_H-M   'P 1'
#
loop_
_entity.id
_entity.type
_entity.pdbx_description
1 polymer ?
#
loop_
_entity_poly.entity_id
_entity_poly.type
_entity_poly.pdbx_seq_one_letter_code
_entity_poly.pdbx_strand_id
1 'polypeptide(L)'
;MKIYDRDYNCFGCGANGDIFSFIEQFYGIGFKDAFLMLGGTYEKKSSYASKLAIYRAKKAQEMKRKTAQREQSRRKLNNALITIYRSYMERSEPLSEVWCDCYNALQYQLYVGGYLEK
;
A
#
# COMPACT_ATOMS: atom_id res chain seq x y z
N MET A 1 3.18 6.90 15.00
CA MET A 1 3.65 5.73 15.77
C MET A 1 4.93 6.11 16.48
N LYS A 2 5.14 5.64 17.71
CA LYS A 2 6.41 5.79 18.43
C LYS A 2 6.92 4.41 18.84
N ILE A 3 8.23 4.23 18.71
CA ILE A 3 8.95 3.02 19.08
C ILE A 3 9.75 3.36 20.34
N TYR A 4 9.64 2.52 21.36
CA TYR A 4 10.39 2.58 22.60
C TYR A 4 11.42 1.43 22.62
N ASP A 5 12.21 1.34 23.70
CA ASP A 5 13.23 0.31 23.83
C ASP A 5 12.65 -1.12 23.73
N ARG A 6 11.47 -1.35 24.31
CA ARG A 6 10.88 -2.70 24.42
C ARG A 6 9.50 -2.85 23.77
N ASP A 7 8.90 -1.74 23.37
CA ASP A 7 7.49 -1.68 22.99
C ASP A 7 7.23 -0.60 21.93
N TYR A 8 6.05 -0.65 21.33
CA TYR A 8 5.57 0.36 20.39
C TYR A 8 4.17 0.84 20.78
N ASN A 9 3.86 2.06 20.37
CA ASN A 9 2.50 2.59 20.45
C ASN A 9 2.11 3.37 19.18
N CYS A 10 0.94 3.05 18.64
CA CYS A 10 0.33 3.76 17.53
C CYS A 10 -0.74 4.74 18.02
N PHE A 11 -0.41 6.02 18.08
CA PHE A 11 -1.37 7.08 18.47
C PHE A 11 -2.56 7.26 17.51
N GLY A 12 -2.49 6.70 16.29
CA GLY A 12 -3.58 6.80 15.31
C GLY A 12 -4.69 5.80 15.53
N CYS A 13 -4.38 4.58 15.98
CA CYS A 13 -5.36 3.49 16.13
C CYS A 13 -5.33 2.79 17.51
N GLY A 14 -4.43 3.20 18.41
CA GLY A 14 -4.29 2.61 19.75
C GLY A 14 -3.51 1.28 19.81
N ALA A 15 -3.12 0.71 18.67
CA ALA A 15 -2.32 -0.52 18.64
C ALA A 15 -1.00 -0.34 19.38
N ASN A 16 -0.70 -1.25 20.30
CA ASN A 16 0.50 -1.24 21.13
C ASN A 16 0.95 -2.67 21.46
N GLY A 17 2.15 -2.81 21.99
CA GLY A 17 2.70 -4.08 22.43
C GLY A 17 4.22 -4.14 22.27
N ASP A 18 4.78 -5.34 22.44
CA ASP A 18 6.20 -5.62 22.23
C ASP A 18 6.50 -6.00 20.76
N ILE A 19 7.74 -6.43 20.51
CA ILE A 19 8.17 -6.87 19.18
C ILE A 19 7.37 -8.08 18.67
N PHE A 20 6.94 -8.99 19.53
CA PHE A 20 6.15 -10.16 19.12
C PHE A 20 4.74 -9.74 18.74
N SER A 21 4.11 -8.92 19.59
CA SER A 21 2.79 -8.34 19.35
C SER A 21 2.75 -7.62 18.01
N PHE A 22 3.80 -6.85 17.68
CA PHE A 22 3.93 -6.19 16.39
C PHE A 22 3.94 -7.19 15.24
N ILE A 23 4.78 -8.22 15.30
CA ILE A 23 4.95 -9.21 14.24
C ILE A 23 3.69 -10.06 14.07
N GLU A 24 3.06 -10.48 15.15
CA GLU A 24 1.79 -11.23 15.15
C GLU A 24 0.68 -10.42 14.46
N GLN A 25 0.51 -9.15 14.83
CA GLN A 25 -0.49 -8.26 14.23
C GLN A 25 -0.16 -7.94 12.77
N PHE A 26 1.11 -7.65 12.46
CA PHE A 26 1.53 -7.25 11.13
C PHE A 26 1.42 -8.39 10.12
N TYR A 27 1.80 -9.61 10.51
CA TYR A 27 1.77 -10.78 9.62
C TYR A 27 0.51 -11.65 9.77
N GLY A 28 -0.30 -11.44 10.81
CA GLY A 28 -1.48 -12.27 11.09
C GLY A 28 -1.09 -13.70 11.50
N ILE A 29 -0.06 -13.84 12.32
CA ILE A 29 0.50 -15.12 12.76
C ILE A 29 0.51 -15.20 14.29
N GLY A 30 0.66 -16.40 14.84
CA GLY A 30 0.81 -16.58 16.28
C GLY A 30 2.26 -16.50 16.77
N PHE A 31 2.42 -16.40 18.10
CA PHE A 31 3.68 -16.19 18.79
C PHE A 31 4.81 -17.12 18.33
N LYS A 32 4.53 -18.41 18.17
CA LYS A 32 5.52 -19.40 17.73
C LYS A 32 6.17 -19.01 16.39
N ASP A 33 5.35 -18.58 15.43
CA ASP A 33 5.84 -18.21 14.11
C ASP A 33 6.49 -16.82 14.15
N ALA A 34 5.99 -15.91 14.99
CA ALA A 34 6.64 -14.62 15.25
C ALA A 34 8.04 -14.79 15.86
N PHE A 35 8.19 -15.68 16.84
CA PHE A 35 9.46 -16.04 17.46
C PHE A 35 10.45 -16.61 16.44
N LEU A 36 10.00 -17.54 15.60
CA LEU A 36 10.81 -18.07 14.51
C LEU A 36 11.20 -16.98 13.48
N MET A 37 10.30 -16.04 13.17
CA MET A 37 10.60 -14.93 12.26
C MET A 37 11.66 -13.97 12.80
N LEU A 38 11.71 -13.79 14.11
CA LEU A 38 12.69 -12.94 14.81
C LEU A 38 14.02 -13.64 15.07
N GLY A 39 14.23 -14.86 14.56
CA GLY A 39 15.47 -15.61 14.69
C GLY A 39 15.51 -16.56 15.88
N GLY A 40 14.40 -16.71 16.60
CA GLY A 40 14.25 -17.72 17.63
C GLY A 40 14.36 -19.14 17.06
N THR A 41 14.88 -20.07 17.85
CA THR A 41 15.00 -21.48 17.49
C THR A 41 14.38 -22.35 18.59
N TYR A 42 13.84 -23.50 18.21
CA TYR A 42 13.37 -24.52 19.15
C TYR A 42 14.32 -25.72 19.08
N GLU A 43 14.52 -26.42 20.20
CA GLU A 43 15.33 -27.66 20.26
C GLU A 43 14.88 -28.69 19.20
N LYS A 44 13.57 -28.78 18.97
CA LYS A 44 13.01 -29.49 17.82
C LYS A 44 12.95 -28.55 16.62
N LYS A 45 13.54 -28.97 15.50
CA LYS A 45 13.48 -28.24 14.22
C LYS A 45 12.04 -27.75 13.95
N SER A 46 11.91 -26.49 13.51
CA SER A 46 10.59 -25.91 13.23
C SER A 46 9.81 -26.81 12.26
N SER A 47 8.52 -27.02 12.53
CA SER A 47 7.69 -27.87 11.68
C SER A 47 7.59 -27.27 10.27
N TYR A 48 7.41 -28.15 9.27
CA TYR A 48 7.14 -27.73 7.89
C TYR A 48 5.94 -26.76 7.83
N ALA A 49 4.90 -27.03 8.64
CA ALA A 49 3.73 -26.16 8.76
C ALA A 49 4.09 -24.72 9.18
N SER A 50 4.94 -24.53 10.20
CA SER A 50 5.39 -23.20 10.63
C SER A 50 6.18 -22.48 9.53
N LYS A 51 7.07 -23.19 8.82
CA LYS A 51 7.82 -22.59 7.69
C LYS A 51 6.88 -22.13 6.57
N LEU A 52 5.88 -22.94 6.25
CA LEU A 52 4.88 -22.63 5.24
C LEU A 52 3.99 -21.45 5.67
N ALA A 53 3.61 -21.37 6.94
CA ALA A 53 2.84 -20.26 7.49
C ALA A 53 3.59 -18.93 7.37
N ILE A 54 4.85 -18.90 7.82
CA ILE A 54 5.73 -17.71 7.70
C ILE A 54 5.90 -17.32 6.22
N TYR A 55 6.15 -18.27 5.33
CA TYR A 55 6.28 -18.02 3.90
C TYR A 55 5.02 -17.39 3.31
N ARG A 56 3.84 -17.97 3.60
CA ARG A 56 2.54 -17.45 3.14
C ARG A 56 2.28 -16.05 3.67
N ALA A 57 2.56 -15.79 4.94
CA ALA A 57 2.40 -14.47 5.55
C ALA A 57 3.29 -13.41 4.89
N LYS A 58 4.57 -13.73 4.65
CA LYS A 58 5.50 -12.84 3.91
C LYS A 58 5.00 -12.56 2.49
N LYS A 59 4.56 -13.60 1.76
CA LYS A 59 4.03 -13.44 0.40
C LYS A 59 2.74 -12.65 0.35
N ALA A 60 1.82 -12.86 1.29
CA ALA A 60 0.60 -12.09 1.40
C ALA A 60 0.91 -10.59 1.61
N GLN A 61 1.85 -10.27 2.50
CA GLN A 61 2.27 -8.88 2.70
C GLN A 61 2.98 -8.27 1.49
N GLU A 62 3.84 -9.03 0.80
CA GLU A 62 4.47 -8.58 -0.44
C GLU A 62 3.42 -8.23 -1.52
N MET A 63 2.41 -9.08 -1.67
CA MET A 63 1.31 -8.86 -2.62
C MET A 63 0.46 -7.64 -2.24
N LYS A 64 0.09 -7.48 -0.95
CA LYS A 64 -0.61 -6.28 -0.47
C LYS A 64 0.17 -5.01 -0.79
N ARG A 65 1.47 -5.00 -0.54
CA ARG A 65 2.35 -3.86 -0.85
C ARG A 65 2.39 -3.56 -2.35
N LYS A 66 2.54 -4.58 -3.20
CA LYS A 66 2.54 -4.43 -4.67
C LYS A 66 1.22 -3.87 -5.18
N THR A 67 0.09 -4.35 -4.68
CA THR A 67 -1.24 -3.83 -5.04
C THR A 67 -1.38 -2.37 -4.61
N ALA A 68 -1.06 -2.03 -3.36
CA ALA A 68 -1.11 -0.66 -2.87
C ALA A 68 -0.20 0.29 -3.67
N GLN A 69 1.00 -0.15 -4.06
CA GLN A 69 1.90 0.62 -4.91
C GLN A 69 1.32 0.84 -6.32
N ARG A 70 0.71 -0.19 -6.93
CA ARG A 70 0.05 -0.06 -8.24
C ARG A 70 -1.10 0.93 -8.18
N GLU A 71 -1.93 0.85 -7.15
CA GLU A 71 -3.02 1.78 -6.91
C GLU A 71 -2.53 3.23 -6.73
N GLN A 72 -1.49 3.42 -5.92
CA GLN A 72 -0.89 4.74 -5.73
C GLN A 72 -0.28 5.29 -7.02
N SER A 73 0.45 4.47 -7.78
CA SER A 73 1.01 4.88 -9.07
C SER A 73 -0.08 5.25 -10.08
N ARG A 74 -1.18 4.49 -10.10
CA ARG A 74 -2.36 4.78 -10.94
C ARG A 74 -2.97 6.13 -10.59
N ARG A 75 -3.17 6.43 -9.30
CA ARG A 75 -3.65 7.74 -8.82
C ARG A 75 -2.70 8.88 -9.20
N LYS A 76 -1.39 8.70 -9.02
CA LYS A 76 -0.39 9.70 -9.40
C LYS A 76 -0.42 10.00 -10.90
N LEU A 77 -0.50 8.96 -11.72
CA LEU A 77 -0.59 9.12 -13.17
C LEU A 77 -1.87 9.87 -13.59
N ASN A 78 -3.03 9.47 -13.05
CA ASN A 78 -4.31 10.15 -13.32
C ASN A 78 -4.22 11.66 -13.00
N ASN A 79 -3.65 12.01 -11.84
CA ASN A 79 -3.50 13.40 -11.42
C ASN A 79 -2.51 14.18 -12.30
N ALA A 80 -1.43 13.54 -12.75
CA ALA A 80 -0.50 14.14 -13.70
C ALA A 80 -1.19 14.42 -15.04
N LEU A 81 -1.97 13.47 -15.56
CA LEU A 81 -2.74 13.64 -16.79
C LEU A 81 -3.77 14.77 -16.68
N ILE A 82 -4.53 14.83 -15.58
CA ILE A 82 -5.46 15.95 -15.30
C ILE A 82 -4.72 17.29 -15.37
N THR A 83 -3.54 17.38 -14.74
CA THR A 83 -2.73 18.61 -14.72
C THR A 83 -2.28 18.99 -16.13
N ILE A 84 -1.81 18.03 -16.90
CA ILE A 84 -1.35 18.22 -18.28
C ILE A 84 -2.52 18.71 -19.14
N TYR A 85 -3.65 17.99 -19.17
CA TYR A 85 -4.78 18.37 -20.02
C TYR A 85 -5.35 19.74 -19.65
N ARG A 86 -5.46 20.08 -18.36
CA ARG A 86 -5.85 21.44 -17.94
C ARG A 86 -4.89 22.50 -18.49
N SER A 87 -3.59 22.29 -18.33
CA SER A 87 -2.56 23.24 -18.78
C SER A 87 -2.58 23.46 -20.30
N TYR A 88 -2.79 22.41 -21.10
CA TYR A 88 -2.88 22.52 -22.56
C TYR A 88 -4.19 23.16 -23.00
N MET A 89 -5.29 22.84 -22.32
CA MET A 89 -6.60 23.44 -22.61
C MET A 89 -6.62 24.95 -22.31
N GLU A 90 -5.90 25.42 -21.28
CA GLU A 90 -5.73 26.84 -20.97
C GLU A 90 -4.90 27.62 -22.00
N ARG A 91 -4.01 26.93 -22.72
CA ARG A 91 -3.05 27.53 -23.68
C ARG A 91 -3.47 27.40 -25.13
N SER A 92 -4.44 26.54 -25.42
CA SER A 92 -4.94 26.31 -26.78
C SER A 92 -6.08 27.27 -27.11
N GLU A 93 -6.22 27.57 -28.40
CA GLU A 93 -7.36 28.36 -28.87
C GLU A 93 -8.66 27.61 -28.55
N PRO A 94 -9.65 28.26 -27.91
CA PRO A 94 -10.93 27.63 -27.60
C PRO A 94 -11.57 26.99 -28.83
N LEU A 95 -12.09 25.77 -28.65
CA LEU A 95 -12.72 24.96 -29.71
C LEU A 95 -11.81 24.54 -30.88
N SER A 96 -10.49 24.77 -30.78
CA SER A 96 -9.52 24.11 -31.66
C SER A 96 -9.52 22.59 -31.45
N GLU A 97 -8.97 21.85 -32.41
CA GLU A 97 -8.83 20.38 -32.31
C GLU A 97 -8.07 19.97 -31.03
N VAL A 98 -6.94 20.64 -30.76
CA VAL A 98 -6.12 20.40 -29.56
C VAL A 98 -6.91 20.70 -28.27
N TRP A 99 -7.70 21.78 -28.27
CA TRP A 99 -8.53 22.13 -27.12
C TRP A 99 -9.59 21.05 -26.86
N CYS A 100 -10.29 20.62 -27.92
CA CYS A 100 -11.33 19.59 -27.86
C CYS A 100 -10.76 18.24 -27.38
N ASP A 101 -9.60 17.83 -27.88
CA ASP A 101 -8.92 16.61 -27.45
C ASP A 101 -8.54 16.67 -25.97
N CYS A 102 -7.96 17.78 -25.53
CA CYS A 102 -7.60 17.98 -24.12
C CYS A 102 -8.84 18.01 -23.23
N TYR A 103 -9.92 18.67 -23.66
CA TYR A 103 -11.18 18.72 -22.92
C TYR A 103 -11.77 17.30 -22.75
N ASN A 104 -11.89 16.53 -23.82
CA ASN A 104 -12.44 15.19 -23.78
C ASN A 104 -11.59 14.25 -22.91
N ALA A 105 -10.26 14.30 -23.07
CA ALA A 105 -9.34 13.52 -22.25
C ALA A 105 -9.41 13.93 -20.77
N LEU A 106 -9.52 15.22 -20.47
CA LEU A 106 -9.69 15.74 -19.11
C LEU A 106 -10.98 15.20 -18.47
N GLN A 107 -12.13 15.27 -19.15
CA GLN A 107 -13.39 14.75 -18.63
C GLN A 107 -13.28 13.26 -18.28
N TYR A 108 -12.61 12.48 -19.13
CA TYR A 108 -12.37 11.06 -18.86
C TYR A 108 -11.48 10.85 -17.62
N GLN A 109 -10.37 11.57 -17.47
CA GLN A 109 -9.50 11.40 -16.28
C GLN A 109 -10.17 11.91 -14.98
N LEU A 110 -11.06 12.90 -15.06
CA LEU A 110 -11.87 13.35 -13.92
C LEU A 110 -12.86 12.26 -13.50
N TYR A 111 -13.54 11.63 -14.47
CA TYR A 111 -14.39 10.47 -14.22
C TYR A 111 -13.58 9.35 -13.55
N VAL A 112 -12.44 8.94 -14.15
CA VAL A 112 -11.56 7.90 -13.58
C VAL A 112 -11.11 8.27 -12.17
N GLY A 113 -10.70 9.52 -11.94
CA GLY A 113 -10.32 10.03 -10.63
C GLY A 113 -11.40 9.79 -9.57
N GLY A 114 -12.66 10.07 -9.91
CA GLY A 114 -13.81 9.82 -9.03
C GLY A 114 -14.04 8.34 -8.67
N TYR A 115 -13.56 7.38 -9.48
CA TYR A 115 -13.54 5.95 -9.11
C TYR A 115 -12.32 5.58 -8.28
N LEU A 116 -11.18 6.24 -8.50
CA LEU A 116 -9.94 5.95 -7.78
C LEU A 116 -9.93 6.49 -6.34
N GLU A 117 -10.76 7.48 -6.03
CA GLU A 117 -10.88 8.11 -4.71
C GLU A 117 -11.90 7.42 -3.77
N LYS A 118 -12.74 6.51 -4.30
CA LYS A 118 -13.61 5.63 -3.49
C LYS A 118 -12.83 4.48 -2.88
#